data_AF-A0A916X2L0-F1
#
_entry.id   AF-A0A916X2L0-F1
#
_cell.length_a   1.000
_cell.length_b   1.000
_cell.length_c   1.000
_cell.angle_alpha   90.00
_cell.angle_beta   90.00
_cell.angle_gamma   90.00
#
_symmetry.space_group_name_H-M   'P 1'
#
loop_
_entity.id
_entity.type
_entity.pdbx_description
1 polymer ?
#
loop_
_entity_poly.entity_id
_entity_poly.type
_entity_poly.pdbx_seq_one_letter_code
_entity_poly.pdbx_strand_id
1 'polypeptide(L)'
;MSDLLHERCPENGWLLLVYDGATWIGTTPAARQNMSLLGVGTTANVSNPFSAKLNAALWTAKTVAKGGTGDLFLQLNKEAAGNDLGLTLKTGFVTKALVGLFGSDRFRLSVSANGSSFFDGVSVDKPMQNGFIERFMYRRPRGRKCFERDVHRRVRSSIRPVRAAHT
;
A
#
# COMPACT_ATOMS: atom_id res chain seq x y z
N MET A 1 -7.70 53.94 -18.94
CA MET A 1 -7.18 53.56 -17.61
C MET A 1 -7.31 52.05 -17.58
N SER A 2 -6.24 51.37 -17.97
CA SER A 2 -6.25 49.95 -18.33
C SER A 2 -5.82 49.14 -17.12
N ASP A 3 -6.75 48.42 -16.50
CA ASP A 3 -6.46 47.52 -15.39
C ASP A 3 -5.75 46.27 -15.92
N LEU A 4 -4.44 46.21 -15.63
CA LEU A 4 -3.60 45.03 -15.77
C LEU A 4 -3.90 44.08 -14.61
N LEU A 5 -4.87 43.18 -14.78
CA LEU A 5 -4.96 41.98 -13.95
C LEU A 5 -3.83 41.03 -14.35
N HIS A 6 -2.70 41.16 -13.66
CA HIS A 6 -1.61 40.20 -13.67
C HIS A 6 -2.02 38.97 -12.84
N GLU A 7 -2.92 38.15 -13.37
CA GLU A 7 -2.96 36.75 -12.96
C GLU A 7 -1.74 36.07 -13.56
N ARG A 8 -0.82 35.61 -12.70
CA ARG A 8 0.41 34.95 -13.11
C ARG A 8 0.10 33.84 -14.12
N CYS A 9 0.60 34.02 -15.34
CA CYS A 9 0.70 32.96 -16.31
C CYS A 9 1.52 31.81 -15.67
N PRO A 10 1.00 30.58 -15.57
CA PRO A 10 1.77 29.46 -15.05
C PRO A 10 3.00 29.30 -15.93
N GLU A 11 4.15 29.27 -15.27
CA GLU A 11 5.46 29.52 -15.86
C GLU A 11 5.91 28.54 -16.97
N ASN A 12 5.09 27.54 -17.37
CA ASN A 12 5.38 26.63 -18.49
C ASN A 12 4.14 26.01 -19.20
N GLY A 13 3.00 26.70 -19.38
CA GLY A 13 1.90 26.08 -20.13
C GLY A 13 0.74 26.98 -20.55
N TRP A 14 0.09 26.63 -21.66
CA TRP A 14 -1.19 27.20 -22.07
C TRP A 14 -2.29 26.72 -21.12
N LEU A 15 -3.04 27.67 -20.54
CA LEU A 15 -4.14 27.39 -19.63
C LEU A 15 -5.47 27.39 -20.42
N LEU A 16 -6.19 26.27 -20.40
CA LEU A 16 -7.51 26.19 -21.02
C LEU A 16 -8.58 26.76 -20.07
N LEU A 17 -9.09 27.93 -20.43
CA LEU A 17 -10.18 28.63 -19.75
C LEU A 17 -11.45 28.60 -20.62
N VAL A 18 -12.61 28.50 -19.99
CA VAL A 18 -13.93 28.66 -20.63
C VAL A 18 -14.57 29.92 -20.08
N TYR A 19 -15.11 30.76 -20.96
CA TYR A 19 -15.88 31.93 -20.55
C TYR A 19 -17.34 31.52 -20.31
N ASP A 20 -17.84 31.72 -19.11
CA ASP A 20 -19.21 31.33 -18.71
C ASP A 20 -20.28 32.42 -18.94
N GLY A 21 -19.88 33.54 -19.55
CA GLY A 21 -20.72 34.72 -19.75
C GLY A 21 -20.51 35.83 -18.73
N ALA A 22 -19.76 35.58 -17.65
CA ALA A 22 -19.36 36.61 -16.69
C ALA A 22 -17.84 36.61 -16.46
N THR A 23 -17.24 35.43 -16.31
CA THR A 23 -15.82 35.27 -15.96
C THR A 23 -15.16 34.14 -16.76
N TRP A 24 -13.83 34.20 -16.87
CA TRP A 24 -13.05 33.09 -17.40
C TRP A 24 -12.83 32.08 -16.28
N ILE A 25 -13.37 30.88 -16.44
CA ILE A 25 -13.26 29.79 -15.47
C ILE A 25 -12.33 28.69 -16.00
N GLY A 26 -11.59 28.05 -15.10
CA GLY A 26 -10.79 26.87 -15.43
C GLY A 26 -11.67 25.73 -15.93
N THR A 27 -11.25 25.06 -17.01
CA THR A 27 -11.95 23.87 -17.53
C THR A 27 -11.84 22.63 -16.65
N THR A 28 -10.92 22.65 -15.68
CA THR A 28 -10.79 21.58 -14.70
C THR A 28 -11.27 22.08 -13.35
N PRO A 29 -12.25 21.40 -12.72
CA PRO A 29 -12.67 21.75 -11.37
C PRO A 29 -11.49 21.67 -10.39
N ALA A 30 -11.46 22.61 -9.43
CA ALA A 30 -10.44 22.64 -8.39
C ALA A 30 -10.40 21.37 -7.52
N ALA A 31 -11.52 20.65 -7.45
CA ALA A 31 -11.63 19.35 -6.79
C ALA A 31 -12.08 18.27 -7.77
N ARG A 32 -11.41 17.12 -7.75
CA ARG A 32 -11.82 15.92 -8.47
C ARG A 32 -12.27 14.88 -7.46
N GLN A 33 -13.59 14.74 -7.33
CA GLN A 33 -14.24 13.79 -6.42
C GLN A 33 -15.02 12.77 -7.24
N ASN A 34 -15.30 11.59 -6.66
CA ASN A 34 -16.12 10.54 -7.27
C ASN A 34 -15.63 10.10 -8.67
N MET A 35 -14.32 10.08 -8.90
CA MET A 35 -13.76 9.58 -10.15
C MET A 35 -14.02 8.08 -10.28
N SER A 36 -14.77 7.67 -11.32
CA SER A 36 -15.03 6.24 -11.57
C SER A 36 -13.77 5.47 -11.96
N LEU A 37 -12.81 6.12 -12.62
CA LEU A 37 -11.54 5.55 -13.06
C LEU A 37 -10.41 6.58 -12.91
N LEU A 38 -9.25 6.16 -12.39
CA LEU A 38 -8.03 6.96 -12.28
C LEU A 38 -6.80 6.11 -12.65
N GLY A 39 -6.16 6.46 -13.76
CA GLY A 39 -4.97 5.82 -14.28
C GLY A 39 -3.74 6.73 -14.23
N VAL A 40 -2.62 6.25 -13.70
CA VAL A 40 -1.32 6.96 -13.71
C VAL A 40 -0.31 6.15 -14.50
N GLY A 41 0.10 6.64 -15.68
CA GLY A 41 1.02 5.92 -16.59
C GLY A 41 0.40 4.66 -17.23
N THR A 42 -0.91 4.45 -17.06
CA THR A 42 -1.67 3.31 -17.60
C THR A 42 -3.16 3.65 -17.64
N THR A 43 -3.94 2.90 -18.41
CA THR A 43 -5.41 3.00 -18.43
C THR A 43 -6.01 2.18 -17.29
N ALA A 44 -6.85 2.80 -16.47
CA ALA A 44 -7.67 2.11 -15.46
C ALA A 44 -8.90 1.46 -16.11
N ASN A 45 -9.45 0.43 -15.46
CA ASN A 45 -10.63 -0.30 -15.95
C ASN A 45 -11.55 -0.68 -14.80
N VAL A 46 -12.72 -1.26 -15.11
CA VAL A 46 -13.74 -1.61 -14.10
C VAL A 46 -13.23 -2.57 -13.02
N SER A 47 -12.27 -3.44 -13.33
CA SER A 47 -11.67 -4.36 -12.36
C SER A 47 -10.58 -3.70 -11.51
N ASN A 48 -9.92 -2.65 -12.03
CA ASN A 48 -8.91 -1.87 -11.32
C ASN A 48 -9.19 -0.36 -11.52
N PRO A 49 -10.22 0.18 -10.82
CA PRO A 49 -10.65 1.56 -11.00
C PRO A 49 -9.56 2.58 -10.67
N PHE A 50 -8.64 2.23 -9.77
CA PHE A 50 -7.36 2.91 -9.61
C PHE A 50 -6.24 2.02 -10.15
N SER A 51 -5.46 2.53 -11.11
CA SER A 51 -4.34 1.80 -11.72
C SER A 51 -3.12 2.70 -11.87
N ALA A 52 -1.94 2.19 -11.55
CA ALA A 52 -0.70 2.93 -11.68
C ALA A 52 0.42 2.04 -12.25
N LYS A 53 1.10 2.53 -13.29
CA LYS A 53 2.32 1.92 -13.86
C LYS A 53 3.48 2.88 -13.65
N LEU A 54 4.21 2.65 -12.56
CA LEU A 54 5.20 3.57 -11.99
C LEU A 54 6.47 2.83 -11.57
N ASN A 55 7.58 3.56 -11.47
CA ASN A 55 8.82 3.06 -10.85
C ASN A 55 8.78 3.13 -9.32
N ALA A 56 8.05 4.09 -8.75
CA ALA A 56 7.88 4.29 -7.32
C ALA A 56 6.55 5.00 -7.01
N ALA A 57 6.01 4.76 -5.81
CA ALA A 57 4.86 5.49 -5.27
C ALA A 57 5.19 5.94 -3.84
N LEU A 58 5.24 7.25 -3.61
CA LEU A 58 5.48 7.83 -2.29
C LEU A 58 4.14 8.26 -1.67
N TRP A 59 3.88 7.77 -0.47
CA TRP A 59 2.81 8.24 0.40
C TRP A 59 3.47 8.93 1.57
N THR A 60 3.12 10.19 1.82
CA THR A 60 3.72 10.98 2.89
C THR A 60 2.65 11.69 3.69
N ALA A 61 2.88 11.81 5.00
CA ALA A 61 1.98 12.51 5.88
C ALA A 61 1.96 14.01 5.55
N LYS A 62 0.77 14.60 5.67
CA LYS A 62 0.63 16.06 5.59
C LYS A 62 1.10 16.65 6.92
N THR A 63 2.20 17.40 6.89
CA THR A 63 2.80 17.97 8.11
C THR A 63 1.91 19.02 8.76
N VAL A 64 2.11 19.26 10.05
CA VAL A 64 1.42 20.32 10.80
C VAL A 64 1.63 21.71 10.17
N ALA A 65 2.86 22.01 9.71
CA ALA A 65 3.18 23.26 9.03
C ALA A 65 2.41 23.46 7.70
N LYS A 66 1.86 22.38 7.13
CA LYS A 66 0.99 22.43 5.95
C LYS A 66 -0.49 22.24 6.31
N GLY A 67 -0.85 22.24 7.59
CA GLY A 67 -2.21 22.03 8.06
C GLY A 67 -2.68 20.58 7.94
N GLY A 68 -1.81 19.61 8.26
CA GLY A 68 -2.17 18.21 8.48
C GLY A 68 -1.82 17.76 9.91
N THR A 69 -2.05 16.49 10.22
CA THR A 69 -1.73 15.94 11.56
C THR A 69 -0.28 15.51 11.71
N GLY A 70 0.45 15.32 10.60
CA GLY A 70 1.76 14.69 10.60
C GLY A 70 1.73 13.16 10.58
N ASP A 71 0.54 12.56 10.64
CA ASP A 71 0.35 11.11 10.57
C ASP A 71 -0.09 10.66 9.17
N LEU A 72 0.22 9.40 8.83
CA LEU A 72 -0.25 8.74 7.60
C LEU A 72 -0.75 7.34 7.93
N PHE A 73 -1.97 7.04 7.48
CA PHE A 73 -2.54 5.70 7.51
C PHE A 73 -2.97 5.29 6.11
N LEU A 74 -2.61 4.07 5.71
CA LEU A 74 -3.24 3.37 4.59
C LEU A 74 -4.34 2.46 5.14
N GLN A 75 -5.57 2.95 5.10
CA GLN A 75 -6.73 2.23 5.63
C GLN A 75 -7.37 1.38 4.53
N LEU A 76 -7.58 0.11 4.83
CA LEU A 76 -8.23 -0.86 3.96
C LEU A 76 -9.38 -1.48 4.76
N ASN A 77 -10.57 -1.56 4.18
CA ASN A 77 -11.76 -2.13 4.84
C ASN A 77 -12.44 -3.19 3.96
N LYS A 78 -12.99 -4.23 4.61
CA LYS A 78 -13.80 -5.27 3.97
C LYS A 78 -15.20 -5.29 4.58
N GLU A 79 -16.17 -5.77 3.82
CA GLU A 79 -17.59 -5.77 4.19
C GLU A 79 -17.89 -6.67 5.38
N ALA A 80 -17.36 -7.90 5.37
CA ALA A 80 -17.56 -8.87 6.44
C ALA A 80 -16.30 -9.72 6.71
N ALA A 81 -16.30 -10.44 7.83
CA ALA A 81 -15.18 -11.28 8.24
C ALA A 81 -14.82 -12.35 7.20
N GLY A 82 -15.81 -12.89 6.49
CA GLY A 82 -15.61 -13.91 5.45
C GLY A 82 -15.02 -13.39 4.14
N ASN A 83 -14.92 -12.07 3.95
CA ASN A 83 -14.29 -11.48 2.75
C ASN A 83 -12.77 -11.39 2.90
N ASP A 84 -12.13 -11.13 1.77
CA ASP A 84 -10.69 -10.92 1.65
C ASP A 84 -10.33 -9.44 1.64
N LEU A 85 -9.27 -9.10 2.37
CA LEU A 85 -8.65 -7.79 2.41
C LEU A 85 -7.14 -7.95 2.41
N GLY A 86 -6.42 -7.32 1.49
CA GLY A 86 -4.96 -7.36 1.60
C GLY A 86 -4.20 -6.73 0.45
N LEU A 87 -2.88 -6.78 0.61
CA LEU A 87 -1.90 -6.36 -0.37
C LEU A 87 -1.35 -7.60 -1.10
N THR A 88 -1.20 -7.48 -2.43
CA THR A 88 -0.65 -8.54 -3.27
C THR A 88 0.70 -8.14 -3.84
N LEU A 89 1.72 -8.98 -3.68
CA LEU A 89 3.04 -8.81 -4.26
C LEU A 89 3.20 -9.77 -5.43
N LYS A 90 3.58 -9.26 -6.60
CA LYS A 90 3.56 -10.02 -7.86
C LYS A 90 4.88 -9.92 -8.63
N THR A 91 5.16 -10.94 -9.44
CA THR A 91 6.22 -10.93 -10.48
C THR A 91 5.61 -11.45 -11.77
N GLY A 92 5.73 -10.69 -12.87
CA GLY A 92 5.15 -11.08 -14.15
C GLY A 92 3.64 -11.36 -14.06
N PHE A 93 2.91 -10.57 -13.28
CA PHE A 93 1.48 -10.75 -12.98
C PHE A 93 1.10 -12.02 -12.19
N VAL A 94 2.08 -12.82 -11.75
CA VAL A 94 1.87 -13.96 -10.86
C VAL A 94 2.02 -13.52 -9.41
N THR A 95 1.02 -13.78 -8.58
CA THR A 95 1.06 -13.49 -7.14
C THR A 95 2.08 -14.36 -6.44
N LYS A 96 3.04 -13.74 -5.74
CA LYS A 96 4.10 -14.43 -4.99
C LYS A 96 3.92 -14.32 -3.49
N ALA A 97 3.32 -13.23 -3.01
CA ALA A 97 2.98 -13.08 -1.61
C ALA A 97 1.69 -12.27 -1.42
N LEU A 98 1.01 -12.54 -0.32
CA LEU A 98 -0.23 -11.92 0.12
C LEU A 98 -0.08 -11.50 1.59
N VAL A 99 -0.52 -10.29 1.94
CA VAL A 99 -0.54 -9.78 3.31
C VAL A 99 -1.92 -9.22 3.62
N GLY A 100 -2.61 -9.74 4.64
CA GLY A 100 -3.93 -9.22 4.99
C GLY A 100 -4.82 -10.17 5.77
N LEU A 101 -6.13 -9.97 5.65
CA LEU A 101 -7.21 -10.69 6.29
C LEU A 101 -7.96 -11.49 5.22
N PHE A 102 -7.68 -12.79 5.10
CA PHE A 102 -8.22 -13.62 4.02
C PHE A 102 -9.20 -14.66 4.55
N GLY A 103 -10.46 -14.57 4.13
CA GLY A 103 -11.58 -15.44 4.53
C GLY A 103 -11.91 -15.44 6.03
N SER A 104 -11.30 -14.54 6.80
CA SER A 104 -11.46 -14.37 8.24
C SER A 104 -10.81 -13.06 8.70
N ASP A 105 -10.98 -12.68 9.96
CA ASP A 105 -10.30 -11.51 10.55
C ASP A 105 -8.90 -11.82 11.09
N ARG A 106 -8.35 -12.97 10.68
CA ARG A 106 -7.01 -13.41 11.06
C ARG A 106 -5.98 -12.79 10.14
N PHE A 107 -4.96 -12.18 10.72
CA PHE A 107 -3.86 -11.62 9.95
C PHE A 107 -2.97 -12.74 9.41
N ARG A 108 -2.68 -12.71 8.10
CA ARG A 108 -1.89 -13.72 7.41
C ARG A 108 -0.88 -13.07 6.47
N LEU A 109 0.34 -13.61 6.47
CA LEU A 109 1.34 -13.44 5.42
C LEU A 109 1.51 -14.81 4.74
N SER A 110 1.06 -14.91 3.51
CA SER A 110 1.10 -16.14 2.72
C SER A 110 2.00 -15.97 1.50
N VAL A 111 2.78 -17.00 1.17
CA VAL A 111 3.71 -16.99 0.03
C VAL A 111 3.43 -18.14 -0.94
N SER A 112 3.72 -17.93 -2.22
CA SER A 112 3.54 -18.91 -3.28
C SER A 112 4.70 -18.91 -4.26
N ALA A 113 5.16 -20.12 -4.63
CA ALA A 113 6.13 -20.28 -5.70
C ALA A 113 5.47 -20.19 -7.09
N ASN A 114 4.28 -20.77 -7.25
CA ASN A 114 3.60 -20.96 -8.53
C ASN A 114 2.43 -19.99 -8.79
N GLY A 115 1.98 -19.25 -7.77
CA GLY A 115 0.85 -18.33 -7.86
C GLY A 115 -0.53 -18.96 -7.64
N SER A 116 -0.60 -20.27 -7.41
CA SER A 116 -1.85 -21.01 -7.19
C SER A 116 -1.90 -21.72 -5.84
N SER A 117 -0.74 -22.12 -5.30
CA SER A 117 -0.61 -22.78 -4.01
C SER A 117 0.06 -21.85 -3.01
N PHE A 118 -0.66 -21.48 -1.94
CA PHE A 118 -0.19 -20.54 -0.93
C PHE A 118 0.07 -21.24 0.39
N PHE A 119 1.16 -20.84 1.05
CA PHE A 119 1.55 -21.35 2.36
C PHE A 119 1.74 -20.17 3.33
N ASP A 120 1.21 -20.29 4.54
CA ASP A 120 1.30 -19.25 5.55
C ASP A 120 2.69 -19.26 6.20
N GLY A 121 3.41 -18.16 6.07
CA GLY A 121 4.64 -17.90 6.81
C GLY A 121 4.36 -17.30 8.19
N VAL A 122 3.31 -16.48 8.30
CA VAL A 122 2.82 -15.90 9.55
C VAL A 122 1.29 -15.95 9.56
N SER A 123 0.70 -16.39 10.67
CA SER A 123 -0.74 -16.29 10.95
C SER A 123 -0.93 -15.85 12.39
N VAL A 124 -1.84 -14.91 12.63
CA VAL A 124 -2.19 -14.41 13.96
C VAL A 124 -3.71 -14.41 14.10
N ASP A 125 -4.21 -15.24 15.01
CA ASP A 125 -5.64 -15.57 15.13
C ASP A 125 -6.30 -14.90 16.34
N LYS A 126 -5.52 -14.46 17.34
CA LYS A 126 -6.01 -13.81 18.56
C LYS A 126 -5.15 -12.61 18.92
N PRO A 127 -5.71 -11.56 19.55
CA PRO A 127 -4.90 -10.51 20.15
C PRO A 127 -3.99 -11.15 21.20
N MET A 128 -2.70 -11.17 20.91
CA MET A 128 -1.71 -11.71 21.84
C MET A 128 -1.42 -10.66 22.90
N GLN A 129 -1.82 -10.92 24.15
CA GLN A 129 -1.48 -10.03 25.27
C GLN A 129 0.04 -9.97 25.51
N ASN A 130 0.77 -11.05 25.18
CA ASN A 130 2.23 -11.15 25.20
C ASN A 130 2.68 -11.89 23.93
N GLY A 131 3.14 -11.17 22.92
CA GLY A 131 3.31 -11.66 21.54
C GLY A 131 4.39 -12.73 21.37
N PHE A 132 3.98 -13.98 21.17
CA PHE A 132 4.79 -15.02 20.54
C PHE A 132 4.09 -15.48 19.27
N ILE A 133 4.76 -15.41 18.12
CA ILE A 133 4.28 -16.01 16.87
C ILE A 133 4.14 -17.51 17.12
N GLU A 134 2.91 -17.99 17.35
CA GLU A 134 2.62 -19.37 17.79
C GLU A 134 3.08 -20.43 16.79
N ARG A 135 3.37 -20.04 15.55
CA ARG A 135 3.73 -21.00 14.51
C ARG A 135 4.75 -20.45 13.52
N PHE A 136 6.03 -20.49 13.88
CA PHE A 136 7.04 -20.71 12.85
C PHE A 136 6.81 -22.12 12.30
N MET A 137 6.19 -22.22 11.12
CA MET A 137 5.99 -23.47 10.41
C MET A 137 7.34 -24.00 9.88
N TYR A 138 8.26 -24.33 10.79
CA TYR A 138 9.44 -25.10 10.44
C TYR A 138 9.02 -26.57 10.35
N ARG A 139 9.11 -27.15 9.15
CA ARG A 139 8.92 -28.58 8.92
C ARG A 139 9.93 -29.33 9.80
N ARG A 140 9.52 -29.83 10.97
CA ARG A 140 10.41 -30.59 11.87
C ARG A 140 11.03 -31.75 11.08
N PRO A 141 12.36 -31.81 10.89
CA PRO A 141 13.01 -33.04 10.47
C PRO A 141 12.81 -34.04 11.61
N ARG A 142 12.26 -35.23 11.33
CA ARG A 142 12.16 -36.27 12.35
C ARG A 142 13.56 -36.56 12.89
N GLY A 143 13.74 -36.55 14.22
CA GLY A 143 14.87 -37.24 14.87
C GLY A 143 15.96 -36.43 15.56
N ARG A 144 15.82 -35.13 15.87
CA ARG A 144 16.87 -34.40 16.63
C ARG A 144 16.34 -33.89 17.98
N LYS A 145 16.79 -34.51 19.07
CA LYS A 145 16.47 -34.15 20.48
C LYS A 145 17.09 -32.83 20.97
N CYS A 146 17.87 -32.14 20.14
CA CYS A 146 18.55 -30.90 20.49
C CYS A 146 18.09 -29.74 19.59
N PHE A 147 16.83 -29.31 19.68
CA PHE A 147 16.30 -28.23 18.81
C PHE A 147 15.99 -26.94 19.58
N GLU A 148 15.63 -27.03 20.86
CA GLU A 148 15.26 -25.87 21.70
C GLU A 148 16.37 -24.81 21.79
N ARG A 149 17.64 -25.25 21.93
CA ARG A 149 18.80 -24.34 22.06
C ARG A 149 19.19 -23.63 20.76
N ASP A 150 18.84 -24.18 19.59
CA ASP A 150 19.22 -23.62 18.29
C ASP A 150 18.26 -22.54 17.78
N VAL A 151 16.97 -22.61 18.14
CA VAL A 151 15.97 -21.58 17.79
C VAL A 151 16.33 -20.24 18.45
N HIS A 152 16.63 -20.24 19.75
CA HIS A 152 17.05 -19.03 20.46
C HIS A 152 18.37 -18.43 19.91
N ARG A 153 19.27 -19.27 19.39
CA ARG A 153 20.54 -18.81 18.82
C ARG A 153 20.37 -18.20 17.43
N ARG A 154 19.47 -18.75 16.59
CA ARG A 154 19.23 -18.24 15.23
C ARG A 154 18.39 -16.97 15.18
N VAL A 155 17.39 -16.83 16.04
CA VAL A 155 16.56 -15.60 16.11
C VAL A 155 17.42 -14.37 16.45
N ARG A 156 18.46 -14.52 17.28
CA ARG A 156 19.41 -13.43 17.57
C ARG A 156 20.33 -13.08 16.39
N SER A 157 20.60 -14.02 15.48
CA SER A 157 21.51 -13.80 14.34
C SER A 157 20.84 -13.22 13.08
N SER A 158 19.50 -13.26 12.99
CA SER A 158 18.77 -12.78 11.80
C SER A 158 18.37 -11.30 11.88
N ILE A 159 18.55 -10.64 13.02
CA ILE A 159 18.44 -9.18 13.13
C ILE A 159 19.78 -8.59 12.69
N ARG A 160 19.95 -8.37 11.39
CA ARG A 160 20.98 -7.44 10.91
C ARG A 160 20.37 -6.05 10.83
N PRO A 161 21.04 -5.00 11.33
CA PRO A 161 20.55 -3.63 11.16
C PRO A 161 20.47 -3.34 9.66
N VAL A 162 19.30 -2.92 9.19
CA VAL A 162 19.14 -2.35 7.85
C VAL A 162 19.86 -1.01 7.89
N ARG A 163 20.98 -0.92 7.16
CA ARG A 163 21.71 0.34 6.97
C ARG A 163 20.76 1.30 6.26
N ALA A 164 20.40 2.41 6.91
CA ALA A 164 19.68 3.49 6.26
C ALA A 164 20.51 3.97 5.07
N ALA A 165 19.97 3.85 3.86
CA ALA A 165 20.52 4.54 2.70
C ALA A 165 20.06 5.99 2.80
N HIS A 166 20.97 6.87 3.21
CA HIS A 166 20.85 8.30 2.99
C HIS A 166 21.11 8.60 1.51
N THR A 167 20.14 9.24 0.87
CA THR A 167 20.33 10.31 -0.13
C THR A 167 19.11 11.20 -0.05
#